data_AF-A0A4Q7BJE1-F1
#
_entry.id   AF-A0A4Q7BJE1-F1
#
_cell.length_a   1.000
_cell.length_b   1.000
_cell.length_c   1.000
_cell.angle_alpha   90.00
_cell.angle_beta   90.00
_cell.angle_gamma   90.00
#
_symmetry.space_group_name_H-M   'P 1'
#
loop_
_entity.id
_entity.type
_entity.pdbx_description
1 polymer ?
#
loop_
_entity_poly.entity_id
_entity_poly.type
_entity_poly.pdbx_seq_one_letter_code
_entity_poly.pdbx_strand_id
1 'polypeptide(L)'
;MFKIKVLCFSLLALSACTTMNVYAGPTTLKNMTDEQLSETTGQALMSLSYIAPSDVANLEAKRVGGDNKIGFYKLGMEAELELNTNIKKLQLGCGGVNGAGGCDIDIDNLSLSGISSTRDGRVGSSAKITNPFIEFAVKNPTSASQREIVGLRLSAEKILGLLTTGVENSSTPSGINTLSGYMKIASDSTADNIKGQLNTAPGYLDAGWYFNNAGKKYDDGSTIEPLQGSMSAAGIASSDFKVNGGGFWIPGVKDVKFTAQLSTLRGMKADGTLINGGGKINGNRIVGVQIVPNTVVLPNAILGFNPDGNSSSTNNNDQKCAVLGSASCNQFGVTSGFVSSSVYTTDANGNYTNPAAYQSVNDVLKTQGGLVTALTYNCSALGLIPCDWLGIEEGKTQFDVKMFGKISGLKADVTFQEKLGFIHALEVNSAASLSLQKQNIQWTNAKSDDVAQRGWWLSMSDPVYVGDLLPSNAVSLCPGGMTSISGCAYPQFIKQANEFFKTNKAETSDLGSMLGRTAPLAVLINDPKNANGVALNGFNLTISDLQLATQHFAPNCYGSLKFC
;
A
#
# COMPACT_ATOMS: atom_id res chain seq x y z
N MET A 1 -87.00 -5.79 73.23
CA MET A 1 -86.96 -6.19 71.80
C MET A 1 -86.06 -5.24 71.03
N PHE A 2 -84.78 -5.59 70.86
CA PHE A 2 -83.90 -4.95 69.88
C PHE A 2 -83.35 -6.06 68.99
N LYS A 3 -83.69 -5.99 67.70
CA LYS A 3 -83.22 -6.91 66.65
C LYS A 3 -81.77 -6.57 66.32
N ILE A 4 -80.83 -7.40 66.74
CA ILE A 4 -79.44 -7.32 66.27
C ILE A 4 -79.30 -8.25 65.05
N LYS A 5 -78.85 -7.66 63.95
CA LYS A 5 -78.79 -8.24 62.60
C LYS A 5 -77.70 -9.33 62.53
N VAL A 6 -78.09 -10.51 62.05
CA VAL A 6 -77.23 -11.69 61.78
C VAL A 6 -76.06 -11.36 60.82
N LEU A 7 -76.16 -10.28 60.05
CA LEU A 7 -75.13 -9.83 59.10
C LEU A 7 -73.84 -9.29 59.76
N CYS A 8 -73.90 -8.79 61.01
CA CYS A 8 -72.69 -8.31 61.69
C CYS A 8 -71.87 -9.45 62.31
N PHE A 9 -72.51 -10.58 62.63
CA PHE A 9 -71.82 -11.75 63.17
C PHE A 9 -71.09 -12.54 62.07
N SER A 10 -71.62 -12.54 60.84
CA SER A 10 -70.96 -13.16 59.68
C SER A 10 -69.75 -12.37 59.17
N LEU A 11 -69.73 -11.03 59.32
CA LEU A 11 -68.53 -10.24 58.97
C LEU A 11 -67.38 -10.37 59.98
N LEU A 12 -67.68 -10.62 61.27
CA LEU A 12 -66.64 -10.86 62.29
C LEU A 12 -66.05 -12.28 62.19
N ALA A 13 -66.83 -13.25 61.70
CA ALA A 13 -66.35 -14.62 61.46
C ALA A 13 -65.49 -14.74 60.18
N LEU A 14 -65.68 -13.87 59.19
CA LEU A 14 -64.85 -13.86 57.97
C LEU A 14 -63.51 -13.11 58.13
N SER A 15 -63.41 -12.16 59.07
CA SER A 15 -62.15 -11.44 59.33
C SER A 15 -61.16 -12.20 60.22
N ALA A 16 -61.60 -13.27 60.90
CA ALA A 16 -60.74 -14.15 61.68
C ALA A 16 -60.05 -15.25 60.85
N CYS A 17 -60.37 -15.40 59.56
CA CYS A 17 -59.89 -16.50 58.71
C CYS A 17 -58.94 -16.08 57.57
N THR A 18 -58.48 -14.82 57.50
CA THR A 18 -57.63 -14.34 56.39
C THR A 18 -56.36 -13.60 56.80
N THR A 19 -55.88 -13.74 58.04
CA THR A 19 -54.52 -13.32 58.40
C THR A 19 -53.53 -14.45 58.23
N MET A 20 -53.24 -14.82 56.98
CA MET A 20 -51.95 -15.41 56.69
C MET A 20 -50.91 -14.30 56.81
N ASN A 21 -50.28 -14.22 57.97
CA ASN A 21 -48.99 -13.59 58.08
C ASN A 21 -48.05 -14.34 57.12
N VAL A 22 -47.68 -13.71 56.00
CA VAL A 22 -46.47 -14.10 55.28
C VAL A 22 -45.30 -13.59 56.12
N TYR A 23 -44.98 -14.35 57.16
CA TYR A 23 -43.62 -14.34 57.67
C TYR A 23 -42.77 -15.03 56.61
N ALA A 24 -41.79 -14.31 56.05
CA ALA A 24 -40.63 -14.94 55.46
C ALA A 24 -39.90 -15.69 56.58
N GLY A 25 -40.35 -16.90 56.90
CA GLY A 25 -39.61 -17.81 57.75
C GLY A 25 -38.27 -18.13 57.09
N PRO A 26 -37.20 -18.35 57.86
CA PRO A 26 -35.85 -18.66 57.35
C PRO A 26 -35.74 -20.02 56.63
N THR A 27 -36.83 -20.54 56.08
CA THR A 27 -36.96 -21.88 55.47
C THR A 27 -37.18 -21.85 53.96
N THR A 28 -37.11 -20.68 53.29
CA THR A 28 -37.07 -20.59 51.82
C THR A 28 -35.66 -20.67 51.23
N LEU A 29 -34.62 -20.67 52.08
CA LEU A 29 -33.27 -21.04 51.69
C LEU A 29 -33.05 -22.51 52.07
N LYS A 30 -33.14 -23.38 51.06
CA LYS A 30 -32.80 -24.80 51.21
C LYS A 30 -31.28 -24.91 51.16
N ASN A 31 -30.67 -25.39 52.24
CA ASN A 31 -29.23 -25.64 52.25
C ASN A 31 -28.94 -26.78 51.25
N MET A 32 -28.21 -26.48 50.18
CA MET A 32 -27.81 -27.46 49.16
C MET A 32 -26.40 -27.94 49.49
N THR A 33 -26.23 -29.25 49.53
CA THR A 33 -24.90 -29.89 49.63
C THR A 33 -24.16 -29.75 48.29
N ASP A 34 -22.82 -29.89 48.29
CA ASP A 34 -22.01 -29.81 47.06
C ASP A 34 -22.49 -30.81 45.97
N GLU A 35 -22.95 -32.00 46.36
CA GLU A 35 -23.63 -32.95 45.46
C GLU A 35 -24.89 -32.37 44.81
N GLN A 36 -25.75 -31.68 45.56
CA GLN A 36 -26.99 -31.09 45.05
C GLN A 36 -26.73 -29.83 44.20
N LEU A 37 -25.65 -29.10 44.50
CA LEU A 37 -25.12 -28.03 43.66
C LEU A 37 -24.59 -28.59 42.33
N SER A 38 -23.92 -29.74 42.35
CA SER A 38 -23.44 -30.45 41.16
C SER A 38 -24.56 -31.05 40.29
N GLU A 39 -25.71 -31.39 40.88
CA GLU A 39 -26.89 -31.90 40.15
C GLU A 39 -27.71 -30.80 39.47
N THR A 40 -27.50 -29.53 39.81
CA THR A 40 -28.22 -28.41 39.21
C THR A 40 -27.56 -27.99 37.89
N THR A 41 -28.12 -28.40 36.75
CA THR A 41 -27.69 -27.99 35.40
C THR A 41 -28.07 -26.53 35.11
N GLY A 42 -27.24 -25.59 35.56
CA GLY A 42 -27.15 -24.26 34.99
C GLY A 42 -26.06 -24.22 33.91
N GLN A 43 -26.25 -23.48 32.82
CA GLN A 43 -25.10 -23.12 31.98
C GLN A 43 -24.16 -22.25 32.83
N ALA A 44 -22.97 -22.77 33.12
CA ALA A 44 -21.99 -22.04 33.91
C ALA A 44 -21.44 -20.88 33.07
N LEU A 45 -21.62 -19.65 33.55
CA LEU A 45 -21.10 -18.45 32.87
C LEU A 45 -19.59 -18.54 32.62
N MET A 46 -18.85 -19.23 33.50
CA MET A 46 -17.42 -19.48 33.35
C MET A 46 -17.15 -20.97 33.19
N SER A 47 -16.31 -21.33 32.22
CA SER A 47 -15.86 -22.69 31.97
C SER A 47 -14.35 -22.80 32.14
N LEU A 48 -13.90 -23.87 32.80
CA LEU A 48 -12.48 -24.19 32.93
C LEU A 48 -12.18 -25.43 32.09
N SER A 49 -11.16 -25.35 31.25
CA SER A 49 -10.65 -26.47 30.46
C SER A 49 -9.14 -26.56 30.58
N TYR A 50 -8.62 -27.79 30.46
CA TYR A 50 -7.20 -28.09 30.57
C TYR A 50 -6.77 -29.02 29.44
N ILE A 51 -5.69 -28.65 28.74
CA ILE A 51 -5.03 -29.49 27.73
C ILE A 51 -3.67 -29.89 28.29
N ALA A 52 -3.47 -31.19 28.47
CA ALA A 52 -2.23 -31.73 29.02
C ALA A 52 -1.06 -31.64 28.03
N PRO A 53 0.21 -31.68 28.50
CA PRO A 53 1.38 -31.71 27.61
C PRO A 53 1.38 -32.91 26.64
N SER A 54 0.84 -34.05 27.07
CA SER A 54 0.75 -35.27 26.26
C SER A 54 -0.53 -35.35 25.40
N ASP A 55 -1.40 -34.35 25.46
CA ASP A 55 -2.68 -34.35 24.76
C ASP A 55 -2.48 -34.21 23.24
N VAL A 56 -3.31 -34.92 22.46
CA VAL A 56 -3.28 -34.83 20.99
C VAL A 56 -3.75 -33.46 20.48
N ALA A 57 -4.52 -32.69 21.25
CA ALA A 57 -4.91 -31.33 20.90
C ALA A 57 -3.81 -30.29 21.18
N ASN A 58 -2.73 -30.68 21.87
CA ASN A 58 -1.63 -29.78 22.20
C ASN A 58 -0.72 -29.52 20.99
N LEU A 59 -0.96 -28.39 20.32
CA LEU A 59 -0.18 -27.98 19.14
C LEU A 59 1.27 -27.62 19.49
N GLU A 60 1.53 -27.04 20.67
CA GLU A 60 2.89 -26.71 21.11
C GLU A 60 3.76 -27.96 21.29
N ALA A 61 3.22 -29.03 21.86
CA ALA A 61 3.95 -30.30 21.99
C ALA A 61 4.25 -30.97 20.64
N LYS A 62 3.45 -30.67 19.60
CA LYS A 62 3.60 -31.20 18.23
C LYS A 62 4.46 -30.33 17.33
N ARG A 63 4.65 -29.06 17.69
CA ARG A 63 5.44 -28.11 16.91
C ARG A 63 6.90 -28.54 16.84
N VAL A 64 7.53 -28.39 15.68
CA VAL A 64 8.98 -28.56 15.55
C VAL A 64 9.69 -27.51 16.43
N GLY A 65 10.53 -27.97 17.36
CA GLY A 65 11.16 -27.10 18.36
C GLY A 65 10.18 -26.57 19.42
N GLY A 66 9.05 -27.26 19.62
CA GLY A 66 8.09 -27.01 20.68
C GLY A 66 8.46 -27.68 22.00
N ASP A 67 7.93 -27.15 23.10
CA ASP A 67 8.16 -27.68 24.44
C ASP A 67 7.05 -28.66 24.84
N ASN A 68 7.37 -29.95 24.80
CA ASN A 68 6.45 -31.04 25.13
C ASN A 68 6.07 -31.13 26.62
N LYS A 69 6.51 -30.20 27.45
CA LYS A 69 6.16 -30.10 28.88
C LYS A 69 5.14 -29.00 29.18
N ILE A 70 4.69 -28.26 28.17
CA ILE A 70 3.68 -27.20 28.34
C ILE A 70 2.29 -27.78 28.24
N GLY A 71 1.44 -27.48 29.23
CA GLY A 71 -0.01 -27.64 29.18
C GLY A 71 -0.71 -26.28 29.18
N PHE A 72 -1.99 -26.27 28.80
CA PHE A 72 -2.79 -25.05 28.71
C PHE A 72 -4.00 -25.10 29.65
N TYR A 73 -4.18 -24.06 30.43
CA TYR A 73 -5.37 -23.86 31.26
C TYR A 73 -6.17 -22.70 30.69
N LYS A 74 -7.40 -22.97 30.24
CA LYS A 74 -8.29 -21.97 29.64
C LYS A 74 -9.50 -21.74 30.53
N LEU A 75 -9.68 -20.49 30.95
CA LEU A 75 -10.86 -19.97 31.62
C LEU A 75 -11.69 -19.20 30.60
N GLY A 76 -12.75 -19.81 30.09
CA GLY A 76 -13.71 -19.19 29.18
C GLY A 76 -14.87 -18.56 29.91
N MET A 77 -15.49 -17.56 29.28
CA MET A 77 -16.76 -16.98 29.70
C MET A 77 -17.76 -17.14 28.57
N GLU A 78 -18.88 -17.81 28.83
CA GLU A 78 -19.97 -18.02 27.85
C GLU A 78 -20.88 -16.78 27.81
N ALA A 79 -20.36 -15.70 27.21
CA ALA A 79 -21.06 -14.42 27.12
C ALA A 79 -20.69 -13.63 25.87
N GLU A 80 -21.56 -12.69 25.49
CA GLU A 80 -21.26 -11.60 24.56
C GLU A 80 -20.91 -10.35 25.38
N LEU A 81 -19.67 -9.88 25.24
CA LEU A 81 -19.22 -8.62 25.84
C LEU A 81 -19.26 -7.52 24.78
N GLU A 82 -19.89 -6.40 25.11
CA GLU A 82 -19.90 -5.21 24.28
C GLU A 82 -18.89 -4.18 24.79
N LEU A 83 -17.96 -3.75 23.94
CA LEU A 83 -16.91 -2.80 24.28
C LEU A 83 -16.85 -1.64 23.28
N ASN A 84 -16.98 -0.41 23.78
CA ASN A 84 -16.60 0.80 23.06
C ASN A 84 -15.50 1.48 23.85
N THR A 85 -14.30 1.57 23.28
CA THR A 85 -13.12 2.02 24.03
C THR A 85 -12.17 2.83 23.17
N ASN A 86 -11.41 3.69 23.82
CA ASN A 86 -10.36 4.48 23.24
C ASN A 86 -9.13 4.48 24.14
N ILE A 87 -7.98 4.25 23.53
CA ILE A 87 -6.69 4.09 24.17
C ILE A 87 -5.72 5.05 23.48
N LYS A 88 -5.40 6.16 24.15
CA LYS A 88 -4.52 7.20 23.58
C LYS A 88 -3.17 6.64 23.12
N LYS A 89 -2.61 5.71 23.90
CA LYS A 89 -1.34 5.04 23.60
C LYS A 89 -1.39 3.60 24.09
N LEU A 90 -1.27 2.64 23.19
CA LEU A 90 -1.08 1.23 23.53
C LEU A 90 0.39 0.86 23.29
N GLN A 91 1.14 0.70 24.36
CA GLN A 91 2.56 0.35 24.32
C GLN A 91 2.82 -0.92 25.12
N LEU A 92 3.25 -1.96 24.42
CA LEU A 92 3.50 -3.28 24.99
C LEU A 92 4.89 -3.76 24.61
N GLY A 93 5.62 -4.30 25.59
CA GLY A 93 6.96 -4.85 25.36
C GLY A 93 8.02 -3.78 25.05
N CYS A 94 7.83 -2.54 25.49
CA CYS A 94 8.81 -1.48 25.26
C CYS A 94 10.04 -1.62 26.16
N GLY A 95 11.24 -1.50 25.59
CA GLY A 95 12.49 -1.54 26.35
C GLY A 95 12.94 -2.97 26.71
N GLY A 96 13.83 -3.06 27.70
CA GLY A 96 14.35 -4.33 28.21
C GLY A 96 14.97 -5.20 27.12
N VAL A 97 14.39 -6.39 26.89
CA VAL A 97 14.86 -7.36 25.87
C VAL A 97 14.79 -6.83 24.44
N ASN A 98 13.98 -5.80 24.19
CA ASN A 98 13.79 -5.20 22.87
C ASN A 98 14.73 -4.01 22.59
N GLY A 99 15.51 -3.59 23.58
CA GLY A 99 16.43 -2.44 23.48
C GLY A 99 15.73 -1.09 23.65
N ALA A 100 16.53 -0.02 23.71
CA ALA A 100 16.00 1.34 23.85
C ALA A 100 15.14 1.71 22.63
N GLY A 101 13.91 2.18 22.87
CA GLY A 101 12.97 2.58 21.82
C GLY A 101 12.32 1.42 21.05
N GLY A 102 12.64 0.16 21.36
CA GLY A 102 11.98 -1.00 20.76
C GLY A 102 10.76 -1.42 21.57
N CYS A 103 9.58 -1.42 20.95
CA CYS A 103 8.34 -1.99 21.48
C CYS A 103 7.94 -3.21 20.66
N ASP A 104 7.21 -4.16 21.25
CA ASP A 104 6.61 -5.25 20.49
C ASP A 104 5.34 -4.77 19.77
N ILE A 105 4.51 -4.00 20.47
CA ILE A 105 3.30 -3.37 19.93
C ILE A 105 3.28 -1.91 20.37
N ASP A 106 3.18 -0.99 19.42
CA ASP A 106 3.03 0.44 19.67
C ASP A 106 1.99 1.00 18.71
N ILE A 107 0.86 1.44 19.27
CA ILE A 107 -0.26 2.02 18.53
C ILE A 107 -0.69 3.34 19.18
N ASP A 108 -0.79 4.37 18.35
CA ASP A 108 -1.31 5.69 18.75
C ASP A 108 -2.81 5.80 18.48
N ASN A 109 -3.52 6.42 19.43
CA ASN A 109 -4.95 6.76 19.32
C ASN A 109 -5.80 5.57 18.86
N LEU A 110 -5.62 4.42 19.50
CA LEU A 110 -6.37 3.21 19.22
C LEU A 110 -7.83 3.38 19.70
N SER A 111 -8.78 2.99 18.87
CA SER A 111 -10.21 3.05 19.18
C SER A 111 -10.88 1.78 18.68
N LEU A 112 -11.80 1.23 19.47
CA LEU A 112 -12.58 0.04 19.14
C LEU A 112 -14.06 0.33 19.38
N SER A 113 -14.88 0.09 18.36
CA SER A 113 -16.33 0.34 18.40
C SER A 113 -17.09 -0.68 17.55
N GLY A 114 -18.42 -0.55 17.47
CA GLY A 114 -19.19 -1.22 16.43
C GLY A 114 -18.78 -0.76 15.02
N ILE A 115 -19.18 -1.53 14.00
CA ILE A 115 -18.85 -1.27 12.61
C ILE A 115 -19.75 -0.16 12.07
N SER A 116 -19.16 1.00 11.80
CA SER A 116 -19.83 2.11 11.14
C SER A 116 -18.82 3.03 10.47
N SER A 117 -19.17 3.57 9.30
CA SER A 117 -18.38 4.59 8.60
C SER A 117 -18.70 6.02 9.07
N THR A 118 -19.65 6.20 10.00
CA THR A 118 -20.04 7.52 10.50
C THR A 118 -19.77 7.65 12.00
N ARG A 119 -19.44 8.87 12.44
CA ARG A 119 -19.23 9.17 13.86
C ARG A 119 -20.42 8.74 14.72
N ASP A 120 -21.63 9.13 14.33
CA ASP A 120 -22.83 8.89 15.13
C ASP A 120 -23.12 7.38 15.25
N GLY A 121 -22.84 6.61 14.20
CA GLY A 121 -22.94 5.16 14.25
C GLY A 121 -21.87 4.51 15.14
N ARG A 122 -20.62 4.99 15.10
CA ARG A 122 -19.54 4.49 15.98
C ARG A 122 -19.74 4.83 17.45
N VAL A 123 -20.25 6.02 17.74
CA VAL A 123 -20.56 6.46 19.10
C VAL A 123 -21.72 5.63 19.69
N GLY A 124 -22.74 5.35 18.89
CA GLY A 124 -23.92 4.60 19.30
C GLY A 124 -23.78 3.07 19.27
N SER A 125 -22.60 2.52 18.93
CA SER A 125 -22.40 1.08 18.81
C SER A 125 -21.10 0.59 19.42
N SER A 126 -21.13 -0.60 19.99
CA SER A 126 -20.00 -1.26 20.64
C SER A 126 -19.49 -2.42 19.78
N ALA A 127 -18.19 -2.73 19.89
CA ALA A 127 -17.64 -3.96 19.36
C ALA A 127 -18.18 -5.15 20.17
N LYS A 128 -18.51 -6.25 19.49
CA LYS A 128 -18.99 -7.47 20.12
C LYS A 128 -17.86 -8.47 20.26
N ILE A 129 -17.66 -8.97 21.47
CA ILE A 129 -16.64 -9.94 21.84
C ILE A 129 -17.37 -11.18 22.34
N THR A 130 -17.45 -12.21 21.50
CA THR A 130 -18.19 -13.45 21.79
C THR A 130 -17.27 -14.48 22.41
N ASN A 131 -17.69 -15.06 23.53
CA ASN A 131 -16.99 -16.10 24.28
C ASN A 131 -15.52 -15.73 24.59
N PRO A 132 -15.27 -14.61 25.29
CA PRO A 132 -13.92 -14.24 25.70
C PRO A 132 -13.34 -15.27 26.68
N PHE A 133 -12.02 -15.42 26.65
CA PHE A 133 -11.31 -16.34 27.53
C PHE A 133 -9.89 -15.86 27.85
N ILE A 134 -9.40 -16.34 28.99
CA ILE A 134 -8.02 -16.20 29.43
C ILE A 134 -7.39 -17.58 29.39
N GLU A 135 -6.20 -17.69 28.82
CA GLU A 135 -5.46 -18.95 28.77
C GLU A 135 -4.03 -18.77 29.28
N PHE A 136 -3.60 -19.71 30.11
CA PHE A 136 -2.25 -19.78 30.65
C PHE A 136 -1.50 -20.96 30.05
N ALA A 137 -0.31 -20.71 29.54
CA ALA A 137 0.64 -21.76 29.19
C ALA A 137 1.50 -22.07 30.41
N VAL A 138 1.47 -23.31 30.87
CA VAL A 138 2.15 -23.75 32.10
C VAL A 138 3.08 -24.90 31.78
N LYS A 139 4.38 -24.71 32.04
CA LYS A 139 5.40 -25.74 31.92
C LYS A 139 5.42 -26.61 33.17
N ASN A 140 5.59 -27.92 32.98
CA ASN A 140 5.54 -28.94 34.03
C ASN A 140 4.29 -28.85 34.93
N PRO A 141 3.07 -28.85 34.36
CA PRO A 141 1.84 -28.59 35.12
C PRO A 141 1.61 -29.58 36.27
N THR A 142 2.11 -30.82 36.17
CA THR A 142 1.97 -31.86 37.18
C THR A 142 3.01 -31.82 38.30
N SER A 143 4.07 -31.01 38.18
CA SER A 143 5.15 -30.93 39.17
C SER A 143 5.11 -29.59 39.91
N ALA A 144 4.65 -29.58 41.17
CA ALA A 144 4.50 -28.36 41.94
C ALA A 144 5.80 -27.55 42.09
N SER A 145 6.96 -28.22 42.20
CA SER A 145 8.27 -27.58 42.37
C SER A 145 8.89 -27.07 41.08
N GLN A 146 8.42 -27.53 39.92
CA GLN A 146 8.94 -27.14 38.60
C GLN A 146 7.89 -26.43 37.74
N ARG A 147 6.70 -26.18 38.30
CA ARG A 147 5.58 -25.53 37.61
C ARG A 147 5.92 -24.07 37.35
N GLU A 148 5.77 -23.66 36.11
CA GLU A 148 6.11 -22.30 35.71
C GLU A 148 5.12 -21.79 34.66
N ILE A 149 4.59 -20.59 34.86
CA ILE A 149 3.79 -19.91 33.84
C ILE A 149 4.76 -19.35 32.80
N VAL A 150 4.57 -19.78 31.55
CA VAL A 150 5.45 -19.41 30.43
C VAL A 150 4.78 -18.48 29.42
N GLY A 151 3.46 -18.31 29.54
CA GLY A 151 2.72 -17.29 28.81
C GLY A 151 1.29 -17.09 29.32
N LEU A 152 0.72 -15.97 28.90
CA LEU A 152 -0.67 -15.57 29.10
C LEU A 152 -1.27 -15.16 27.76
N ARG A 153 -2.49 -15.59 27.47
CA ARG A 153 -3.26 -15.19 26.28
C ARG A 153 -4.64 -14.72 26.69
N LEU A 154 -5.03 -13.55 26.20
CA LEU A 154 -6.38 -13.02 26.23
C LEU A 154 -6.94 -13.18 24.82
N SER A 155 -8.11 -13.78 24.68
CA SER A 155 -8.68 -14.08 23.36
C SER A 155 -10.20 -14.14 23.41
N ALA A 156 -10.83 -14.15 22.26
CA ALA A 156 -12.24 -14.48 22.11
C ALA A 156 -12.43 -15.46 20.96
N GLU A 157 -13.57 -16.14 20.94
CA GLU A 157 -13.95 -16.95 19.78
C GLU A 157 -14.20 -16.06 18.56
N LYS A 158 -14.77 -14.87 18.79
CA LYS A 158 -15.01 -13.89 17.75
C LYS A 158 -14.99 -12.47 18.30
N ILE A 159 -14.31 -11.57 17.59
CA ILE A 159 -14.44 -10.13 17.77
C ILE A 159 -15.05 -9.55 16.49
N LEU A 160 -16.15 -8.81 16.64
CA LEU A 160 -16.81 -8.06 15.58
C LEU A 160 -16.80 -6.58 15.93
N GLY A 161 -16.03 -5.78 15.20
CA GLY A 161 -15.92 -4.35 15.46
C GLY A 161 -15.03 -3.63 14.47
N LEU A 162 -15.06 -2.31 14.53
CA LEU A 162 -14.13 -1.47 13.79
C LEU A 162 -13.01 -1.00 14.73
N LEU A 163 -11.79 -1.39 14.39
CA LEU A 163 -10.58 -0.88 15.02
C LEU A 163 -10.08 0.30 14.21
N THR A 164 -9.95 1.47 14.83
CA THR A 164 -9.31 2.63 14.21
C THR A 164 -8.06 3.02 14.96
N THR A 165 -7.06 3.54 14.25
CA THR A 165 -5.83 4.06 14.84
C THR A 165 -5.55 5.45 14.29
N GLY A 166 -4.75 6.25 15.00
CA GLY A 166 -4.50 7.63 14.65
C GLY A 166 -5.74 8.53 14.83
N VAL A 167 -5.62 9.77 14.33
CA VAL A 167 -6.67 10.80 14.48
C VAL A 167 -7.17 11.36 13.15
N GLU A 168 -6.47 11.03 12.07
CA GLU A 168 -6.80 11.43 10.72
C GLU A 168 -5.97 10.65 9.71
N ASN A 169 -6.53 10.49 8.51
CA ASN A 169 -5.82 10.04 7.34
C ASN A 169 -5.07 11.25 6.74
N SER A 170 -3.77 11.36 7.00
CA SER A 170 -2.91 12.48 6.54
C SER A 170 -1.68 11.96 5.80
N SER A 171 -0.84 12.88 5.31
CA SER A 171 0.48 12.57 4.75
C SER A 171 1.54 12.19 5.79
N THR A 172 1.18 12.23 7.08
CA THR A 172 2.07 11.83 8.18
C THR A 172 1.52 10.58 8.89
N PRO A 173 2.36 9.57 9.15
CA PRO A 173 1.93 8.36 9.83
C PRO A 173 1.53 8.69 11.27
N SER A 174 0.38 8.20 11.72
CA SER A 174 -0.18 8.49 13.05
C SER A 174 -0.88 7.30 13.72
N GLY A 175 -0.87 6.13 13.08
CA GLY A 175 -1.53 4.91 13.53
C GLY A 175 -0.62 3.90 14.23
N ILE A 176 -0.46 2.73 13.62
CA ILE A 176 0.36 1.63 14.14
C ILE A 176 1.85 1.92 13.88
N ASN A 177 2.64 2.13 14.92
CA ASN A 177 4.08 2.39 14.79
C ASN A 177 4.87 1.09 14.65
N THR A 178 4.50 0.08 15.44
CA THR A 178 5.11 -1.25 15.36
C THR A 178 4.13 -2.33 15.81
N LEU A 179 4.21 -3.49 15.16
CA LEU A 179 3.34 -4.62 15.43
C LEU A 179 4.16 -5.91 15.43
N SER A 180 4.10 -6.64 16.53
CA SER A 180 4.57 -8.02 16.65
C SER A 180 3.34 -8.92 16.67
N GLY A 181 3.23 -9.81 15.68
CA GLY A 181 2.00 -10.54 15.52
C GLY A 181 1.86 -11.36 14.26
N TYR A 182 0.66 -11.94 14.14
CA TYR A 182 0.16 -12.68 13.01
C TYR A 182 -1.15 -12.02 12.54
N MET A 183 -1.17 -11.45 11.34
CA MET A 183 -2.37 -10.83 10.78
C MET A 183 -2.41 -11.03 9.28
N LYS A 184 -3.41 -11.76 8.80
CA LYS A 184 -3.68 -11.86 7.35
C LYS A 184 -4.28 -10.57 6.84
N ILE A 185 -3.88 -10.15 5.65
CA ILE A 185 -4.37 -8.92 5.02
C ILE A 185 -5.02 -9.30 3.70
N ALA A 186 -6.18 -8.72 3.41
CA ALA A 186 -6.84 -8.82 2.11
C ALA A 186 -7.48 -7.48 1.73
N SER A 187 -7.77 -7.27 0.44
CA SER A 187 -8.51 -6.07 0.02
C SER A 187 -10.00 -6.16 0.38
N ASP A 188 -10.62 -7.33 0.15
CA ASP A 188 -12.04 -7.57 0.43
C ASP A 188 -12.30 -9.04 0.76
N SER A 189 -13.53 -9.36 1.18
CA SER A 189 -13.96 -10.70 1.61
C SER A 189 -14.03 -11.75 0.50
N THR A 190 -13.83 -11.36 -0.75
CA THR A 190 -13.86 -12.21 -1.95
C THR A 190 -12.49 -12.32 -2.62
N ALA A 191 -11.49 -11.54 -2.19
CA ALA A 191 -10.24 -11.37 -2.89
C ALA A 191 -9.10 -12.21 -2.27
N ASP A 192 -8.62 -13.18 -3.05
CA ASP A 192 -7.33 -13.87 -2.81
C ASP A 192 -6.10 -13.01 -3.18
N ASN A 193 -6.30 -11.71 -3.45
CA ASN A 193 -5.32 -10.78 -3.98
C ASN A 193 -5.52 -9.39 -3.35
N ILE A 194 -4.45 -8.59 -3.32
CA ILE A 194 -4.57 -7.15 -3.09
C ILE A 194 -4.88 -6.48 -4.43
N LYS A 195 -5.90 -5.62 -4.43
CA LYS A 195 -6.29 -4.81 -5.59
C LYS A 195 -5.88 -3.37 -5.36
N GLY A 196 -5.57 -2.67 -6.43
CA GLY A 196 -5.37 -1.24 -6.37
C GLY A 196 -5.48 -0.57 -7.72
N GLN A 197 -5.44 0.75 -7.67
CA GLN A 197 -5.53 1.61 -8.82
C GLN A 197 -4.56 2.76 -8.65
N LEU A 198 -3.82 3.06 -9.71
CA LEU A 198 -2.85 4.14 -9.72
C LEU A 198 -3.28 5.21 -10.72
N ASN A 199 -3.11 6.45 -10.28
CA ASN A 199 -3.09 7.63 -11.13
C ASN A 199 -1.69 8.22 -11.02
N THR A 200 -1.09 8.61 -12.13
CA THR A 200 0.18 9.34 -12.11
C THR A 200 -0.01 10.77 -12.57
N ALA A 201 0.73 11.69 -11.95
CA ALA A 201 0.76 13.07 -12.41
C ALA A 201 1.59 13.18 -13.70
N PRO A 202 1.27 14.12 -14.63
CA PRO A 202 2.17 14.45 -15.71
C PRO A 202 3.47 15.00 -15.14
N GLY A 203 4.58 14.74 -15.83
CA GLY A 203 5.86 15.31 -15.40
C GLY A 203 6.85 15.49 -16.55
N TYR A 204 7.77 16.41 -16.32
CA TYR A 204 8.76 16.83 -17.31
C TYR A 204 10.06 16.08 -17.09
N LEU A 205 10.51 15.37 -18.13
CA LEU A 205 11.83 14.77 -18.15
C LEU A 205 12.80 15.78 -18.75
N ASP A 206 13.56 16.46 -17.90
CA ASP A 206 14.66 17.34 -18.28
C ASP A 206 15.87 16.49 -18.66
N ALA A 207 16.14 16.38 -19.96
CA ALA A 207 17.26 15.63 -20.49
C ALA A 207 18.60 16.37 -20.27
N GLY A 208 18.58 17.71 -20.18
CA GLY A 208 19.75 18.54 -19.87
C GLY A 208 20.25 18.39 -18.44
N TRP A 209 19.36 18.13 -17.48
CA TRP A 209 19.76 17.82 -16.10
C TRP A 209 20.76 16.65 -16.04
N TYR A 210 20.54 15.60 -16.83
CA TYR A 210 21.42 14.43 -16.88
C TYR A 210 22.79 14.73 -17.47
N PHE A 211 22.88 15.70 -18.38
CA PHE A 211 24.16 16.17 -18.92
C PHE A 211 25.01 16.84 -17.84
N ASN A 212 24.42 17.75 -17.07
CA ASN A 212 25.11 18.45 -15.99
C ASN A 212 25.52 17.51 -14.84
N ASN A 213 24.89 16.34 -14.77
CA ASN A 213 25.10 15.33 -13.73
C ASN A 213 25.74 14.05 -14.26
N ALA A 214 26.30 14.06 -15.47
CA ALA A 214 26.94 12.90 -16.07
C ALA A 214 28.03 12.31 -15.14
N GLY A 215 27.99 11.00 -14.94
CA GLY A 215 28.95 10.30 -14.07
C GLY A 215 28.73 10.47 -12.56
N LYS A 216 27.72 11.24 -12.11
CA LYS A 216 27.31 11.24 -10.69
C LYS A 216 26.73 9.88 -10.33
N LYS A 217 27.09 9.40 -9.14
CA LYS A 217 26.58 8.14 -8.59
C LYS A 217 25.30 8.36 -7.79
N TYR A 218 24.34 7.49 -7.98
CA TYR A 218 23.13 7.35 -7.17
C TYR A 218 23.41 6.52 -5.91
N ASP A 219 22.45 6.49 -4.99
CA ASP A 219 22.54 5.75 -3.71
C ASP A 219 22.71 4.23 -3.92
N ASP A 220 22.25 3.69 -5.05
CA ASP A 220 22.46 2.29 -5.44
C ASP A 220 23.82 2.04 -6.15
N GLY A 221 24.67 3.06 -6.23
CA GLY A 221 25.98 3.03 -6.87
C GLY A 221 25.96 3.13 -8.40
N SER A 222 24.78 3.18 -9.02
CA SER A 222 24.64 3.35 -10.46
C SER A 222 25.02 4.77 -10.90
N THR A 223 25.44 4.92 -12.15
CA THR A 223 25.65 6.21 -12.79
C THR A 223 24.62 6.40 -13.90
N ILE A 224 24.29 7.66 -14.18
CA ILE A 224 23.51 8.01 -15.36
C ILE A 224 24.36 8.75 -16.38
N GLU A 225 24.10 8.42 -17.63
CA GLU A 225 24.64 9.13 -18.78
C GLU A 225 23.56 10.05 -19.35
N PRO A 226 23.95 11.20 -19.93
CA PRO A 226 23.00 12.02 -20.68
C PRO A 226 22.35 11.22 -21.80
N LEU A 227 21.18 11.66 -22.24
CA LEU A 227 20.54 11.10 -23.42
C LEU A 227 21.47 11.31 -24.63
N GLN A 228 21.86 10.23 -25.27
CA GLN A 228 22.84 10.24 -26.35
C GLN A 228 22.54 9.18 -27.40
N GLY A 229 23.00 9.43 -28.62
CA GLY A 229 22.79 8.53 -29.73
C GLY A 229 23.61 8.90 -30.94
N SER A 230 23.41 8.15 -32.02
CA SER A 230 24.01 8.43 -33.33
C SER A 230 22.94 8.82 -34.33
N MET A 231 23.28 9.74 -35.23
CA MET A 231 22.45 10.15 -36.37
C MET A 231 23.20 9.97 -37.68
N SER A 232 22.44 9.74 -38.74
CA SER A 232 22.94 9.73 -40.10
C SER A 232 22.11 10.63 -41.01
N ALA A 233 22.79 11.47 -41.78
CA ALA A 233 22.19 12.30 -42.81
C ALA A 233 22.44 11.71 -44.20
N ALA A 234 21.36 11.29 -44.87
CA ALA A 234 21.36 10.79 -46.25
C ALA A 234 22.41 9.70 -46.58
N GLY A 235 22.84 8.93 -45.58
CA GLY A 235 23.88 7.89 -45.72
C GLY A 235 25.30 8.40 -46.00
N ILE A 236 25.49 9.73 -46.08
CA ILE A 236 26.76 10.37 -46.43
C ILE A 236 27.43 11.05 -45.25
N ALA A 237 26.72 11.27 -44.15
CA ALA A 237 27.28 11.85 -42.94
C ALA A 237 26.73 11.16 -41.70
N SER A 238 27.52 11.15 -40.63
CA SER A 238 27.12 10.65 -39.32
C SER A 238 27.64 11.53 -38.22
N SER A 239 26.86 11.65 -37.15
CA SER A 239 27.31 12.31 -35.93
C SER A 239 26.76 11.59 -34.72
N ASP A 240 27.53 11.51 -33.65
CA ASP A 240 26.98 11.25 -32.33
C ASP A 240 26.47 12.55 -31.73
N PHE A 241 25.53 12.44 -30.80
CA PHE A 241 24.99 13.57 -30.08
C PHE A 241 24.82 13.25 -28.60
N LYS A 242 25.00 14.27 -27.76
CA LYS A 242 24.61 14.23 -26.35
C LYS A 242 23.71 15.41 -26.07
N VAL A 243 22.51 15.14 -25.57
CA VAL A 243 21.59 16.19 -25.13
C VAL A 243 22.20 16.94 -23.96
N ASN A 244 22.21 18.26 -24.03
CA ASN A 244 22.76 19.14 -22.99
C ASN A 244 21.75 20.18 -22.47
N GLY A 245 20.55 20.23 -23.05
CA GLY A 245 19.49 21.15 -22.62
C GLY A 245 18.11 20.70 -23.08
N GLY A 246 17.08 21.12 -22.36
CA GLY A 246 15.70 20.82 -22.69
C GLY A 246 15.27 19.39 -22.35
N GLY A 247 14.12 18.98 -22.86
CA GLY A 247 13.43 17.79 -22.38
C GLY A 247 12.02 17.68 -22.94
N PHE A 248 11.25 16.72 -22.45
CA PHE A 248 9.89 16.46 -22.94
C PHE A 248 8.93 16.05 -21.81
N TRP A 249 7.64 16.24 -22.06
CA TRP A 249 6.59 15.89 -21.11
C TRP A 249 6.18 14.42 -21.25
N ILE A 250 6.11 13.74 -20.11
CA ILE A 250 5.51 12.42 -19.95
C ILE A 250 4.08 12.63 -19.45
N PRO A 251 3.07 12.10 -20.16
CA PRO A 251 1.67 12.26 -19.77
C PRO A 251 1.40 11.54 -18.45
N GLY A 252 0.51 12.12 -17.64
CA GLY A 252 -0.07 11.40 -16.51
C GLY A 252 -1.06 10.35 -17.01
N VAL A 253 -1.12 9.22 -16.32
CA VAL A 253 -2.09 8.14 -16.59
C VAL A 253 -3.12 8.07 -15.48
N LYS A 254 -4.37 7.76 -15.82
CA LYS A 254 -5.43 7.52 -14.83
C LYS A 254 -5.91 6.08 -14.92
N ASP A 255 -6.45 5.60 -13.82
CA ASP A 255 -7.19 4.35 -13.69
C ASP A 255 -6.36 3.10 -14.02
N VAL A 256 -5.06 3.16 -13.75
CA VAL A 256 -4.15 2.04 -13.97
C VAL A 256 -4.35 1.01 -12.87
N LYS A 257 -5.13 -0.03 -13.17
CA LYS A 257 -5.47 -1.11 -12.24
C LYS A 257 -4.33 -2.10 -12.12
N PHE A 258 -4.10 -2.59 -10.91
CA PHE A 258 -3.16 -3.66 -10.66
C PHE A 258 -3.72 -4.66 -9.65
N THR A 259 -3.17 -5.87 -9.68
CA THR A 259 -3.43 -6.91 -8.70
C THR A 259 -2.11 -7.52 -8.24
N ALA A 260 -2.03 -7.78 -6.94
CA ALA A 260 -0.91 -8.47 -6.32
C ALA A 260 -1.42 -9.73 -5.64
N GLN A 261 -0.78 -10.86 -5.88
CA GLN A 261 -1.09 -12.06 -5.11
C GLN A 261 -0.72 -11.86 -3.65
N LEU A 262 -1.54 -12.36 -2.72
CA LEU A 262 -1.23 -12.30 -1.29
C LEU A 262 0.17 -12.86 -0.97
N SER A 263 0.62 -13.86 -1.74
CA SER A 263 1.96 -14.43 -1.65
C SER A 263 3.09 -13.42 -1.86
N THR A 264 2.86 -12.23 -2.45
CA THR A 264 3.86 -11.18 -2.64
C THR A 264 3.92 -10.19 -1.48
N LEU A 265 2.97 -10.23 -0.54
CA LEU A 265 2.98 -9.39 0.65
C LEU A 265 4.15 -9.77 1.58
N ARG A 266 4.86 -8.75 2.06
CA ARG A 266 5.99 -8.87 2.98
C ARG A 266 5.77 -7.93 4.16
N GLY A 267 6.12 -8.38 5.36
CA GLY A 267 6.29 -7.47 6.50
C GLY A 267 7.64 -6.76 6.39
N MET A 268 7.68 -5.47 6.72
CA MET A 268 8.90 -4.66 6.73
C MET A 268 9.31 -4.34 8.16
N LYS A 269 10.58 -4.52 8.49
CA LYS A 269 11.18 -4.04 9.74
C LYS A 269 11.70 -2.61 9.61
N ALA A 270 12.01 -1.98 10.74
CA ALA A 270 12.54 -0.61 10.80
C ALA A 270 13.88 -0.43 10.07
N ASP A 271 14.67 -1.48 9.92
CA ASP A 271 15.94 -1.48 9.18
C ASP A 271 15.76 -1.76 7.66
N GLY A 272 14.52 -1.87 7.18
CA GLY A 272 14.19 -2.21 5.80
C GLY A 272 14.19 -3.71 5.50
N THR A 273 14.52 -4.57 6.46
CA THR A 273 14.48 -6.03 6.26
C THR A 273 13.06 -6.49 5.95
N LEU A 274 12.93 -7.23 4.85
CA LEU A 274 11.68 -7.83 4.41
C LEU A 274 11.51 -9.24 5.00
N ILE A 275 10.34 -9.51 5.56
CA ILE A 275 9.95 -10.82 6.06
C ILE A 275 8.88 -11.38 5.13
N ASN A 276 9.14 -12.58 4.59
CA ASN A 276 8.18 -13.28 3.75
C ASN A 276 6.88 -13.54 4.53
N GLY A 277 5.85 -12.78 4.17
CA GLY A 277 4.56 -12.81 4.84
C GLY A 277 3.60 -13.86 4.27
N GLY A 278 3.73 -14.23 2.99
CA GLY A 278 2.81 -15.17 2.35
C GLY A 278 1.34 -14.79 2.55
N GLY A 279 1.02 -13.49 2.42
CA GLY A 279 -0.31 -12.93 2.63
C GLY A 279 -0.59 -12.43 4.05
N LYS A 280 0.39 -12.45 4.95
CA LYS A 280 0.23 -11.96 6.32
C LYS A 280 1.40 -11.13 6.81
N ILE A 281 1.13 -10.27 7.79
CA ILE A 281 2.13 -9.82 8.74
C ILE A 281 2.40 -11.00 9.66
N ASN A 282 3.63 -11.52 9.66
CA ASN A 282 4.06 -12.58 10.57
C ASN A 282 5.48 -12.32 11.04
N GLY A 283 5.62 -11.84 12.26
CA GLY A 283 6.92 -11.63 12.88
C GLY A 283 6.92 -10.53 13.93
N ASN A 284 8.09 -10.35 14.53
CA ASN A 284 8.32 -9.32 15.54
C ASN A 284 8.66 -7.97 14.92
N ARG A 285 8.05 -6.92 15.48
CA ARG A 285 8.39 -5.50 15.29
C ARG A 285 8.32 -5.07 13.83
N ILE A 286 7.22 -5.43 13.19
CA ILE A 286 6.88 -5.02 11.83
C ILE A 286 6.40 -3.57 11.87
N VAL A 287 6.94 -2.72 11.02
CA VAL A 287 6.62 -1.28 10.94
C VAL A 287 5.92 -0.90 9.64
N GLY A 288 5.93 -1.80 8.65
CA GLY A 288 5.30 -1.57 7.36
C GLY A 288 5.01 -2.86 6.62
N VAL A 289 4.36 -2.72 5.47
CA VAL A 289 4.12 -3.80 4.53
C VAL A 289 4.66 -3.40 3.16
N GLN A 290 5.27 -4.37 2.48
CA GLN A 290 5.59 -4.24 1.07
C GLN A 290 4.71 -5.17 0.27
N ILE A 291 4.19 -4.66 -0.84
CA ILE A 291 3.43 -5.41 -1.82
C ILE A 291 4.11 -5.20 -3.16
N VAL A 292 4.50 -6.30 -3.78
CA VAL A 292 5.03 -6.30 -5.14
C VAL A 292 3.89 -6.79 -6.04
N PRO A 293 3.09 -5.91 -6.65
CA PRO A 293 2.12 -6.30 -7.66
C PRO A 293 2.78 -6.88 -8.91
N ASN A 294 1.94 -7.51 -9.74
CA ASN A 294 2.35 -7.91 -11.08
C ASN A 294 2.71 -6.67 -11.92
N THR A 295 3.54 -6.90 -12.94
CA THR A 295 3.90 -5.90 -13.95
C THR A 295 2.65 -5.20 -14.50
N VAL A 296 2.59 -3.89 -14.27
CA VAL A 296 1.54 -3.00 -14.73
C VAL A 296 1.84 -2.55 -16.16
N VAL A 297 0.88 -2.70 -17.07
CA VAL A 297 1.02 -2.21 -18.44
C VAL A 297 0.43 -0.80 -18.52
N LEU A 298 1.29 0.17 -18.82
CA LEU A 298 0.89 1.54 -19.07
C LEU A 298 0.47 1.71 -20.55
N PRO A 299 -0.49 2.61 -20.84
CA PRO A 299 -0.88 2.93 -22.21
C PRO A 299 0.31 3.40 -23.07
N ASN A 300 0.22 3.19 -24.37
CA ASN A 300 1.23 3.71 -25.30
C ASN A 300 1.20 5.25 -25.28
N ALA A 301 2.37 5.87 -25.46
CA ALA A 301 2.50 7.33 -25.50
C ALA A 301 3.20 7.79 -26.79
N ILE A 302 2.63 8.76 -27.48
CA ILE A 302 3.27 9.47 -28.60
C ILE A 302 3.84 10.78 -28.07
N LEU A 303 5.14 10.97 -28.23
CA LEU A 303 5.86 12.19 -27.94
C LEU A 303 5.97 13.04 -29.20
N GLY A 304 5.78 14.37 -29.10
CA GLY A 304 5.96 15.29 -30.23
C GLY A 304 4.69 15.64 -31.02
N PHE A 305 3.51 15.49 -30.42
CA PHE A 305 2.22 15.74 -31.08
C PHE A 305 1.92 17.24 -31.29
N ASN A 306 1.35 17.62 -32.45
CA ASN A 306 0.78 18.97 -32.70
C ASN A 306 -0.74 18.92 -32.57
N PRO A 307 -1.36 19.75 -31.73
CA PRO A 307 -2.79 19.98 -31.83
C PRO A 307 -3.25 20.84 -33.01
N ASP A 308 -2.41 21.74 -33.52
CA ASP A 308 -2.87 22.87 -34.33
C ASP A 308 -3.15 22.52 -35.81
N GLY A 309 -2.97 21.26 -36.22
CA GLY A 309 -3.31 20.75 -37.55
C GLY A 309 -2.54 21.37 -38.74
N ASN A 310 -1.75 22.41 -38.52
CA ASN A 310 -1.04 23.15 -39.55
C ASN A 310 0.29 22.44 -39.88
N SER A 311 0.22 21.43 -40.75
CA SER A 311 1.39 20.79 -41.35
C SER A 311 1.82 21.62 -42.57
N SER A 312 3.01 22.22 -42.53
CA SER A 312 3.61 22.72 -43.76
C SER A 312 4.20 21.52 -44.50
N SER A 313 3.43 20.97 -45.43
CA SER A 313 3.67 19.75 -46.20
C SER A 313 4.90 19.73 -47.14
N THR A 314 5.89 20.60 -46.93
CA THR A 314 6.97 20.85 -47.91
C THR A 314 8.35 20.34 -47.49
N ASN A 315 8.47 19.71 -46.33
CA ASN A 315 9.68 19.04 -45.85
C ASN A 315 9.38 17.55 -45.58
N ASN A 316 10.28 16.67 -46.00
CA ASN A 316 10.14 15.21 -46.05
C ASN A 316 9.88 14.47 -44.71
N ASN A 317 9.63 15.21 -43.61
CA ASN A 317 9.43 14.68 -42.28
C ASN A 317 7.94 14.48 -41.92
N ASP A 318 6.98 15.06 -42.65
CA ASP A 318 5.53 14.82 -42.44
C ASP A 318 5.10 13.38 -42.78
N GLN A 319 5.78 12.70 -43.71
CA GLN A 319 5.53 11.29 -44.02
C GLN A 319 5.88 10.35 -42.85
N LYS A 320 6.80 10.76 -41.96
CA LYS A 320 7.23 9.97 -40.80
C LYS A 320 6.17 9.91 -39.69
N CYS A 321 5.20 10.84 -39.69
CA CYS A 321 4.12 10.92 -38.71
C CYS A 321 3.00 9.91 -38.95
N ALA A 322 2.68 9.62 -40.21
CA ALA A 322 1.70 8.60 -40.57
C ALA A 322 2.11 7.21 -40.06
N VAL A 323 3.41 6.92 -40.01
CA VAL A 323 4.00 5.67 -39.50
C VAL A 323 3.70 5.46 -38.00
N LEU A 324 3.43 6.53 -37.25
CA LEU A 324 3.09 6.47 -35.82
C LEU A 324 1.58 6.38 -35.54
N GLY A 325 0.74 6.38 -36.58
CA GLY A 325 -0.72 6.32 -36.46
C GLY A 325 -1.39 7.65 -36.09
N SER A 326 -0.75 8.79 -36.39
CA SER A 326 -1.33 10.13 -36.19
C SER A 326 -1.42 10.88 -37.53
N ALA A 327 -2.55 11.55 -37.79
CA ALA A 327 -2.77 12.34 -39.01
C ALA A 327 -1.93 13.64 -39.06
N SER A 328 -1.47 14.11 -37.90
CA SER A 328 -0.57 15.26 -37.75
C SER A 328 0.36 15.01 -36.55
N CYS A 329 1.68 15.16 -36.70
CA CYS A 329 2.56 15.49 -35.57
C CYS A 329 3.28 16.81 -35.84
N ASN A 330 3.74 17.48 -34.77
CA ASN A 330 4.32 18.80 -34.92
C ASN A 330 5.76 18.70 -35.35
N GLN A 331 6.07 19.28 -36.50
CA GLN A 331 7.42 19.64 -36.87
C GLN A 331 7.95 20.85 -36.07
N PHE A 332 7.09 21.53 -35.30
CA PHE A 332 7.37 22.77 -34.60
C PHE A 332 6.62 22.85 -33.27
N GLY A 333 7.05 22.09 -32.25
CA GLY A 333 6.68 22.42 -30.87
C GLY A 333 6.85 23.93 -30.66
N VAL A 334 5.83 24.59 -30.12
CA VAL A 334 5.87 26.04 -29.91
C VAL A 334 7.09 26.36 -29.04
N THR A 335 7.96 27.22 -29.57
CA THR A 335 9.18 27.72 -28.90
C THR A 335 8.86 28.64 -27.72
N SER A 336 7.60 29.01 -27.52
CA SER A 336 7.17 29.95 -26.50
C SER A 336 6.98 29.26 -25.14
N GLY A 337 8.10 28.91 -24.52
CA GLY A 337 8.20 28.75 -23.07
C GLY A 337 7.68 27.42 -22.51
N PHE A 338 8.29 27.05 -21.39
CA PHE A 338 7.84 25.98 -20.52
C PHE A 338 6.32 26.02 -20.32
N VAL A 339 5.61 24.99 -20.78
CA VAL A 339 4.21 24.78 -20.40
C VAL A 339 4.24 24.12 -19.04
N SER A 340 3.96 24.86 -17.95
CA SER A 340 4.08 24.28 -16.60
C SER A 340 3.00 23.20 -16.35
N SER A 341 3.23 22.30 -15.38
CA SER A 341 2.28 21.22 -15.04
C SER A 341 0.87 21.72 -14.67
N SER A 342 0.73 23.01 -14.32
CA SER A 342 -0.56 23.65 -14.04
C SER A 342 -1.43 23.91 -15.28
N VAL A 343 -0.95 23.63 -16.50
CA VAL A 343 -1.70 23.81 -17.75
C VAL A 343 -2.49 22.55 -18.15
N TYR A 344 -2.27 21.41 -17.47
CA TYR A 344 -3.07 20.21 -17.71
C TYR A 344 -4.42 20.31 -16.98
N THR A 345 -5.52 20.24 -17.75
CA THR A 345 -6.88 19.99 -17.29
C THR A 345 -7.17 18.50 -17.20
N THR A 346 -8.34 18.09 -16.72
CA THR A 346 -8.81 16.71 -16.81
C THR A 346 -9.95 16.60 -17.82
N ASP A 347 -9.97 15.57 -18.67
CA ASP A 347 -11.15 15.28 -19.51
C ASP A 347 -12.34 14.78 -18.67
N ALA A 348 -13.49 14.55 -19.32
CA ALA A 348 -14.69 14.00 -18.66
C ALA A 348 -14.45 12.62 -18.03
N ASN A 349 -13.40 11.91 -18.45
CA ASN A 349 -12.98 10.63 -17.89
C ASN A 349 -11.91 10.80 -16.79
N GLY A 350 -11.47 12.04 -16.52
CA GLY A 350 -10.48 12.41 -15.51
C GLY A 350 -9.02 12.27 -15.96
N ASN A 351 -8.73 11.92 -17.22
CA ASN A 351 -7.36 11.83 -17.71
C ASN A 351 -6.74 13.23 -17.80
N TYR A 352 -5.45 13.36 -17.50
CA TYR A 352 -4.73 14.63 -17.66
C TYR A 352 -4.63 14.99 -19.14
N THR A 353 -5.24 16.10 -19.52
CA THR A 353 -5.30 16.66 -20.88
C THR A 353 -4.74 18.07 -20.88
N ASN A 354 -4.06 18.47 -21.94
CA ASN A 354 -3.90 19.90 -22.20
C ASN A 354 -5.17 20.35 -22.96
N PRO A 355 -5.83 21.47 -22.59
CA PRO A 355 -7.05 21.93 -23.26
C PRO A 355 -6.89 22.17 -24.78
N ALA A 356 -5.66 22.25 -25.31
CA ALA A 356 -5.40 22.28 -26.74
C ALA A 356 -4.98 20.92 -27.36
N ALA A 357 -4.44 19.94 -26.61
CA ALA A 357 -3.60 18.87 -27.18
C ALA A 357 -3.98 17.41 -26.92
N TYR A 358 -5.21 17.14 -26.47
CA TYR A 358 -5.66 15.78 -26.22
C TYR A 358 -6.66 15.27 -27.27
N GLN A 359 -6.31 14.17 -27.93
CA GLN A 359 -7.27 13.28 -28.56
C GLN A 359 -6.93 11.84 -28.14
N SER A 360 -7.79 11.22 -27.33
CA SER A 360 -7.77 9.77 -27.15
C SER A 360 -8.32 9.13 -28.43
N VAL A 361 -7.42 8.66 -29.28
CA VAL A 361 -7.78 7.80 -30.41
C VAL A 361 -7.15 6.44 -30.12
N ASN A 362 -7.98 5.45 -29.80
CA ASN A 362 -7.57 4.07 -29.55
C ASN A 362 -6.53 3.88 -28.42
N ASP A 363 -6.73 4.48 -27.24
CA ASP A 363 -5.91 4.28 -26.03
C ASP A 363 -4.42 4.69 -26.12
N VAL A 364 -4.07 5.58 -27.05
CA VAL A 364 -2.71 6.14 -27.16
C VAL A 364 -2.69 7.57 -26.64
N LEU A 365 -1.88 7.83 -25.61
CA LEU A 365 -1.65 9.16 -25.04
C LEU A 365 -0.78 9.98 -25.98
N LYS A 366 -1.05 11.28 -26.15
CA LYS A 366 -0.27 12.17 -27.00
C LYS A 366 0.22 13.37 -26.19
N THR A 367 1.50 13.71 -26.28
CA THR A 367 2.07 14.91 -25.65
C THR A 367 2.82 15.77 -26.64
N GLN A 368 2.77 17.10 -26.42
CA GLN A 368 3.67 18.01 -27.10
C GLN A 368 5.12 17.68 -26.68
N GLY A 369 6.00 17.57 -27.68
CA GLY A 369 7.44 17.48 -27.42
C GLY A 369 7.98 18.84 -26.95
N GLY A 370 9.13 18.83 -26.29
CA GLY A 370 9.91 20.04 -26.02
C GLY A 370 11.11 20.17 -26.96
N LEU A 371 11.65 21.39 -27.06
CA LEU A 371 12.95 21.63 -27.71
C LEU A 371 14.03 20.96 -26.87
N VAL A 372 14.90 20.20 -27.52
CA VAL A 372 16.06 19.56 -26.90
C VAL A 372 17.30 20.09 -27.60
N THR A 373 18.25 20.64 -26.85
CA THR A 373 19.54 21.06 -27.40
C THR A 373 20.54 19.93 -27.20
N ALA A 374 21.32 19.65 -28.24
CA ALA A 374 22.33 18.60 -28.21
C ALA A 374 23.68 19.11 -28.73
N LEU A 375 24.75 18.52 -28.20
CA LEU A 375 26.13 18.73 -28.64
C LEU A 375 26.55 17.62 -29.58
N THR A 376 27.27 18.00 -30.63
CA THR A 376 27.85 17.08 -31.64
C THR A 376 29.13 16.41 -31.11
N TYR A 377 29.27 15.09 -31.33
CA TYR A 377 30.47 14.29 -31.04
C TYR A 377 30.76 13.30 -32.18
N ASN A 378 32.02 12.88 -32.37
CA ASN A 378 32.41 11.83 -33.33
C ASN A 378 31.79 12.02 -34.73
N CYS A 379 31.87 13.24 -35.27
CA CYS A 379 31.17 13.60 -36.50
C CYS A 379 32.02 13.38 -37.75
N SER A 380 31.40 12.81 -38.79
CA SER A 380 31.98 12.65 -40.14
C SER A 380 30.98 13.06 -41.23
N ALA A 381 31.48 13.70 -42.29
CA ALA A 381 30.71 14.12 -43.46
C ALA A 381 31.30 13.55 -44.75
N LEU A 382 30.47 13.35 -45.78
CA LEU A 382 30.84 12.76 -47.08
C LEU A 382 31.67 11.47 -46.93
N GLY A 383 31.28 10.61 -45.99
CA GLY A 383 31.84 9.28 -45.76
C GLY A 383 33.19 9.23 -45.04
N LEU A 384 34.02 10.30 -45.07
CA LEU A 384 35.37 10.29 -44.49
C LEU A 384 35.90 11.65 -44.00
N ILE A 385 35.19 12.76 -44.22
CA ILE A 385 35.68 14.10 -43.86
C ILE A 385 35.37 14.36 -42.38
N PRO A 386 36.39 14.56 -41.53
CA PRO A 386 36.16 15.01 -40.16
C PRO A 386 35.38 16.33 -40.12
N CYS A 387 34.38 16.41 -39.24
CA CYS A 387 33.50 17.57 -39.19
C CYS A 387 34.19 18.84 -38.66
N ASP A 388 35.31 18.73 -37.94
CA ASP A 388 36.15 19.85 -37.48
C ASP A 388 36.68 20.70 -38.65
N TRP A 389 36.95 20.08 -39.81
CA TRP A 389 37.33 20.78 -41.04
C TRP A 389 36.18 21.60 -41.63
N LEU A 390 34.95 21.27 -41.24
CA LEU A 390 33.75 22.04 -41.51
C LEU A 390 33.43 22.98 -40.33
N GLY A 391 34.38 23.30 -39.45
CA GLY A 391 34.17 24.21 -38.32
C GLY A 391 33.20 23.69 -37.27
N ILE A 392 33.07 22.37 -37.15
CA ILE A 392 32.21 21.72 -36.16
C ILE A 392 33.11 21.17 -35.07
N GLU A 393 33.12 21.83 -33.92
CA GLU A 393 33.96 21.47 -32.80
C GLU A 393 33.22 20.48 -31.91
N GLU A 394 33.83 19.31 -31.68
CA GLU A 394 33.28 18.28 -30.80
C GLU A 394 33.01 18.82 -29.41
N GLY A 395 31.82 18.54 -28.89
CA GLY A 395 31.39 18.99 -27.57
C GLY A 395 31.13 20.51 -27.45
N LYS A 396 31.22 21.27 -28.54
CA LYS A 396 30.94 22.72 -28.55
C LYS A 396 29.86 23.12 -29.54
N THR A 397 29.80 22.48 -30.71
CA THR A 397 28.73 22.77 -31.69
C THR A 397 27.40 22.24 -31.15
N GLN A 398 26.45 23.16 -30.97
CA GLN A 398 25.09 22.87 -30.55
C GLN A 398 24.14 22.83 -31.73
N PHE A 399 23.15 21.96 -31.64
CA PHE A 399 22.02 21.95 -32.55
C PHE A 399 20.74 21.62 -31.79
N ASP A 400 19.64 22.17 -32.27
CA ASP A 400 18.34 21.95 -31.67
C ASP A 400 17.65 20.77 -32.34
N VAL A 401 17.11 19.88 -31.52
CA VAL A 401 16.39 18.67 -31.91
C VAL A 401 14.95 18.75 -31.44
N LYS A 402 14.05 18.40 -32.35
CA LYS A 402 12.66 18.09 -32.05
C LYS A 402 12.48 16.60 -32.16
N MET A 403 12.41 15.95 -31.00
CA MET A 403 12.24 14.51 -30.89
C MET A 403 10.76 14.16 -31.02
N PHE A 404 10.44 13.23 -31.93
CA PHE A 404 9.11 12.67 -32.06
C PHE A 404 9.20 11.14 -32.11
N GLY A 405 8.25 10.45 -31.50
CA GLY A 405 8.30 8.99 -31.41
C GLY A 405 7.13 8.41 -30.65
N LYS A 406 6.98 7.09 -30.75
CA LYS A 406 6.01 6.32 -29.96
C LYS A 406 6.77 5.52 -28.92
N ILE A 407 6.33 5.59 -27.68
CA ILE A 407 6.68 4.67 -26.61
C ILE A 407 5.57 3.63 -26.57
N SER A 408 5.94 2.34 -26.61
CA SER A 408 4.97 1.26 -26.50
C SER A 408 5.38 0.18 -25.52
N GLY A 409 4.36 -0.55 -25.07
CA GLY A 409 4.55 -1.72 -24.20
C GLY A 409 5.19 -1.37 -22.87
N LEU A 410 4.96 -0.15 -22.36
CA LEU A 410 5.56 0.32 -21.12
C LEU A 410 5.08 -0.54 -19.94
N LYS A 411 5.96 -1.44 -19.51
CA LYS A 411 5.73 -2.39 -18.41
C LYS A 411 6.49 -1.93 -17.18
N ALA A 412 5.75 -1.61 -16.12
CA ALA A 412 6.31 -1.16 -14.86
C ALA A 412 6.03 -2.18 -13.74
N ASP A 413 7.09 -2.62 -13.08
CA ASP A 413 7.02 -3.34 -11.81
C ASP A 413 6.91 -2.29 -10.70
N VAL A 414 5.66 -2.02 -10.31
CA VAL A 414 5.39 -1.11 -9.20
C VAL A 414 5.57 -1.87 -7.90
N THR A 415 6.19 -1.26 -6.90
CA THR A 415 6.32 -1.81 -5.55
C THR A 415 5.68 -0.82 -4.59
N PHE A 416 4.72 -1.28 -3.80
CA PHE A 416 4.10 -0.47 -2.76
C PHE A 416 4.76 -0.77 -1.43
N GLN A 417 5.17 0.26 -0.71
CA GLN A 417 5.69 0.16 0.65
C GLN A 417 4.91 1.10 1.55
N GLU A 418 4.08 0.55 2.42
CA GLU A 418 3.23 1.35 3.29
C GLU A 418 3.65 1.12 4.74
N LYS A 419 4.03 2.17 5.46
CA LYS A 419 4.15 2.06 6.92
C LYS A 419 2.79 1.75 7.52
N LEU A 420 2.77 0.91 8.55
CA LEU A 420 1.53 0.58 9.26
C LEU A 420 0.86 1.82 9.88
N GLY A 421 1.62 2.91 10.08
CA GLY A 421 1.12 4.18 10.58
C GLY A 421 0.14 4.91 9.65
N PHE A 422 0.00 4.47 8.40
CA PHE A 422 -1.00 4.94 7.43
C PHE A 422 -2.26 4.06 7.38
N ILE A 423 -2.32 3.00 8.19
CA ILE A 423 -3.51 2.15 8.33
C ILE A 423 -4.34 2.69 9.50
N HIS A 424 -5.43 3.39 9.20
CA HIS A 424 -6.27 4.07 10.20
C HIS A 424 -7.57 3.34 10.51
N ALA A 425 -8.01 2.40 9.69
CA ALA A 425 -9.25 1.66 9.90
C ALA A 425 -9.11 0.19 9.48
N LEU A 426 -9.49 -0.71 10.38
CA LEU A 426 -9.45 -2.16 10.21
C LEU A 426 -10.77 -2.76 10.72
N GLU A 427 -11.56 -3.33 9.82
CA GLU A 427 -12.72 -4.12 10.23
C GLU A 427 -12.24 -5.47 10.74
N VAL A 428 -12.61 -5.81 11.97
CA VAL A 428 -12.28 -7.08 12.63
C VAL A 428 -13.55 -7.91 12.69
N ASN A 429 -13.50 -9.11 12.11
CA ASN A 429 -14.57 -10.09 12.14
C ASN A 429 -13.97 -11.50 12.26
N SER A 430 -13.16 -11.71 13.31
CA SER A 430 -12.31 -12.89 13.43
C SER A 430 -12.03 -13.28 14.88
N ALA A 431 -11.53 -14.48 15.07
CA ALA A 431 -10.86 -14.84 16.32
C ALA A 431 -9.58 -14.00 16.45
N ALA A 432 -9.49 -13.24 17.54
CA ALA A 432 -8.36 -12.38 17.84
C ALA A 432 -7.82 -12.70 19.24
N SER A 433 -6.49 -12.64 19.39
CA SER A 433 -5.82 -12.85 20.66
C SER A 433 -4.66 -11.90 20.87
N LEU A 434 -4.50 -11.44 22.11
CA LEU A 434 -3.33 -10.73 22.60
C LEU A 434 -2.63 -11.61 23.63
N SER A 435 -1.35 -11.91 23.39
CA SER A 435 -0.59 -12.81 24.24
C SER A 435 0.76 -12.23 24.64
N LEU A 436 1.26 -12.69 25.78
CA LEU A 436 2.59 -12.42 26.31
C LEU A 436 3.23 -13.75 26.68
N GLN A 437 4.40 -14.04 26.11
CA GLN A 437 5.11 -15.29 26.37
C GLN A 437 6.61 -15.06 26.51
N LYS A 438 7.24 -15.86 27.37
CA LYS A 438 8.69 -15.77 27.62
C LYS A 438 9.53 -16.55 26.61
N GLN A 439 8.89 -17.41 25.81
CA GLN A 439 9.49 -18.24 24.76
C GLN A 439 8.48 -18.39 23.63
N ASN A 440 8.90 -18.97 22.50
CA ASN A 440 7.97 -19.22 21.41
C ASN A 440 6.92 -20.25 21.84
N ILE A 441 5.64 -19.95 21.61
CA ILE A 441 4.51 -20.81 21.99
C ILE A 441 3.52 -20.86 20.84
N GLN A 442 3.10 -22.07 20.47
CA GLN A 442 1.93 -22.29 19.64
C GLN A 442 0.71 -22.49 20.52
N TRP A 443 -0.08 -21.44 20.65
CA TRP A 443 -1.28 -21.44 21.47
C TRP A 443 -2.35 -22.41 20.95
N THR A 444 -3.28 -22.80 21.81
CA THR A 444 -4.38 -23.69 21.42
C THR A 444 -5.22 -23.04 20.32
N ASN A 445 -5.63 -23.83 19.33
CA ASN A 445 -6.38 -23.38 18.15
C ASN A 445 -5.68 -22.34 17.25
N ALA A 446 -4.41 -21.99 17.50
CA ALA A 446 -3.65 -21.13 16.59
C ALA A 446 -3.36 -21.86 15.27
N LYS A 447 -3.20 -21.10 14.18
CA LYS A 447 -2.78 -21.67 12.89
C LYS A 447 -1.36 -22.26 13.00
N SER A 448 -1.01 -23.21 12.15
CA SER A 448 0.29 -23.89 12.21
C SER A 448 1.49 -22.96 11.96
N ASP A 449 1.25 -21.85 11.27
CA ASP A 449 2.21 -20.80 10.96
C ASP A 449 2.09 -19.57 11.89
N ASP A 450 1.16 -19.60 12.86
CA ASP A 450 1.03 -18.61 13.94
C ASP A 450 1.71 -19.14 15.21
N VAL A 451 3.02 -18.95 15.25
CA VAL A 451 3.84 -19.28 16.43
C VAL A 451 4.18 -17.98 17.13
N ALA A 452 3.52 -17.72 18.26
CA ALA A 452 3.70 -16.51 19.03
C ALA A 452 5.14 -16.44 19.56
N GLN A 453 5.90 -15.44 19.11
CA GLN A 453 7.32 -15.29 19.46
C GLN A 453 7.46 -14.69 20.85
N ARG A 454 8.60 -14.92 21.54
CA ARG A 454 8.87 -14.29 22.85
C ARG A 454 8.57 -12.78 22.83
N GLY A 455 7.81 -12.29 23.80
CA GLY A 455 7.33 -10.92 23.89
C GLY A 455 5.81 -10.84 23.81
N TRP A 456 5.30 -9.65 23.51
CA TRP A 456 3.89 -9.47 23.18
C TRP A 456 3.60 -9.86 21.73
N TRP A 457 2.45 -10.50 21.52
CA TRP A 457 2.03 -10.99 20.21
C TRP A 457 0.53 -10.82 20.01
N LEU A 458 0.16 -10.11 18.94
CA LEU A 458 -1.22 -9.95 18.49
C LEU A 458 -1.50 -10.92 17.34
N SER A 459 -2.48 -11.81 17.48
CA SER A 459 -2.88 -12.74 16.43
C SER A 459 -4.33 -12.51 16.01
N MET A 460 -4.55 -12.45 14.68
CA MET A 460 -5.84 -12.44 14.02
C MET A 460 -5.86 -13.54 12.96
N SER A 461 -6.72 -14.54 13.14
CA SER A 461 -6.68 -15.78 12.34
C SER A 461 -7.29 -15.64 10.94
N ASP A 462 -8.30 -14.77 10.82
CA ASP A 462 -8.97 -14.48 9.54
C ASP A 462 -8.43 -13.17 8.94
N PRO A 463 -8.58 -12.98 7.61
CA PRO A 463 -8.13 -11.77 6.95
C PRO A 463 -8.78 -10.51 7.54
N VAL A 464 -7.93 -9.52 7.78
CA VAL A 464 -8.35 -8.15 8.04
C VAL A 464 -8.39 -7.43 6.69
N TYR A 465 -9.51 -6.74 6.43
CA TYR A 465 -9.71 -6.04 5.17
C TYR A 465 -9.18 -4.61 5.26
N VAL A 466 -8.26 -4.26 4.36
CA VAL A 466 -7.68 -2.91 4.25
C VAL A 466 -8.25 -2.10 3.10
N GLY A 467 -9.16 -2.70 2.31
CA GLY A 467 -9.73 -2.11 1.10
C GLY A 467 -8.80 -2.17 -0.10
N ASP A 468 -9.22 -1.52 -1.18
CA ASP A 468 -8.39 -1.33 -2.37
C ASP A 468 -7.32 -0.26 -2.12
N LEU A 469 -6.12 -0.48 -2.66
CA LEU A 469 -5.04 0.49 -2.65
C LEU A 469 -5.32 1.60 -3.68
N LEU A 470 -6.06 2.61 -3.24
CA LEU A 470 -6.44 3.78 -4.04
C LEU A 470 -5.77 5.02 -3.45
N PRO A 471 -4.69 5.55 -4.02
CA PRO A 471 -4.07 6.79 -3.54
C PRO A 471 -5.04 7.96 -3.67
N SER A 472 -5.10 8.82 -2.65
CA SER A 472 -5.93 10.05 -2.66
C SER A 472 -5.46 11.08 -3.68
N ASN A 473 -4.17 11.07 -4.02
CA ASN A 473 -3.54 11.99 -4.96
C ASN A 473 -2.80 11.22 -6.04
N ALA A 474 -2.59 11.86 -7.19
CA ALA A 474 -1.79 11.28 -8.26
C ALA A 474 -0.33 11.08 -7.80
N VAL A 475 0.22 9.91 -8.14
CA VAL A 475 1.57 9.52 -7.81
C VAL A 475 2.56 10.19 -8.76
N SER A 476 3.62 10.78 -8.21
CA SER A 476 4.76 11.24 -9.00
C SER A 476 5.47 10.05 -9.65
N LEU A 477 6.01 10.23 -10.85
CA LEU A 477 6.91 9.24 -11.48
C LEU A 477 8.31 9.26 -10.86
N CYS A 478 8.61 10.26 -10.03
CA CYS A 478 9.85 10.42 -9.29
C CYS A 478 9.57 10.91 -7.86
N PRO A 479 8.92 10.09 -7.02
CA PRO A 479 8.74 10.39 -5.60
C PRO A 479 10.12 10.58 -4.95
N GLY A 480 10.32 11.69 -4.24
CA GLY A 480 11.62 12.05 -3.66
C GLY A 480 12.62 12.73 -4.62
N GLY A 481 12.26 12.92 -5.89
CA GLY A 481 13.07 13.61 -6.89
C GLY A 481 14.02 12.69 -7.69
N MET A 482 14.93 13.29 -8.46
CA MET A 482 15.85 12.58 -9.37
C MET A 482 17.10 12.03 -8.64
N THR A 483 16.98 11.65 -7.37
CA THR A 483 18.11 11.24 -6.50
C THR A 483 18.27 9.72 -6.36
N SER A 484 17.34 8.91 -6.87
CA SER A 484 17.40 7.44 -6.88
C SER A 484 16.94 6.87 -8.23
N ILE A 485 17.68 5.90 -8.82
CA ILE A 485 17.27 5.25 -10.07
C ILE A 485 16.10 4.28 -9.85
N SER A 486 16.07 3.56 -8.73
CA SER A 486 15.00 2.59 -8.42
C SER A 486 13.71 3.23 -7.91
N GLY A 487 13.80 4.47 -7.39
CA GLY A 487 12.65 5.26 -6.92
C GLY A 487 12.08 6.23 -7.95
N CYS A 488 12.75 6.46 -9.08
CA CYS A 488 12.35 7.43 -10.09
C CYS A 488 12.39 6.80 -11.49
N ALA A 489 11.29 6.95 -12.23
CA ALA A 489 11.14 6.37 -13.57
C ALA A 489 12.00 7.09 -14.63
N TYR A 490 12.34 8.36 -14.43
CA TYR A 490 13.05 9.17 -15.43
C TYR A 490 14.49 8.67 -15.70
N PRO A 491 15.33 8.36 -14.69
CA PRO A 491 16.64 7.77 -14.92
C PRO A 491 16.59 6.45 -15.69
N GLN A 492 15.61 5.61 -15.38
CA GLN A 492 15.40 4.33 -16.06
C GLN A 492 15.01 4.52 -17.52
N PHE A 493 14.20 5.53 -17.80
CA PHE A 493 13.86 5.91 -19.18
C PHE A 493 15.13 6.29 -19.96
N ILE A 494 15.96 7.18 -19.42
CA ILE A 494 17.18 7.65 -20.09
C ILE A 494 18.12 6.47 -20.37
N LYS A 495 18.29 5.57 -19.40
CA LYS A 495 19.11 4.38 -19.57
C LYS A 495 18.62 3.50 -20.72
N GLN A 496 17.32 3.18 -20.76
CA GLN A 496 16.77 2.33 -21.81
C GLN A 496 16.77 3.02 -23.18
N ALA A 497 16.50 4.33 -23.23
CA ALA A 497 16.59 5.11 -24.44
C ALA A 497 18.02 5.15 -25.00
N ASN A 498 19.04 5.30 -24.14
CA ASN A 498 20.44 5.21 -24.54
C ASN A 498 20.81 3.84 -25.11
N GLU A 499 20.36 2.74 -24.49
CA GLU A 499 20.57 1.39 -25.04
C GLU A 499 19.91 1.25 -26.42
N PHE A 500 18.70 1.79 -26.58
CA PHE A 500 18.02 1.80 -27.87
C PHE A 500 18.82 2.56 -28.94
N PHE A 501 19.36 3.73 -28.62
CA PHE A 501 20.11 4.53 -29.58
C PHE A 501 21.48 3.96 -29.97
N LYS A 502 22.05 3.02 -29.22
CA LYS A 502 23.29 2.33 -29.61
C LYS A 502 23.13 1.49 -30.87
N THR A 503 21.96 0.90 -31.08
CA THR A 503 21.70 -0.01 -32.22
C THR A 503 20.81 0.62 -33.29
N ASN A 504 20.23 1.79 -33.03
CA ASN A 504 19.25 2.43 -33.89
C ASN A 504 19.65 3.89 -34.14
N LYS A 505 20.20 4.17 -35.33
CA LYS A 505 20.59 5.52 -35.73
C LYS A 505 19.36 6.35 -36.07
N ALA A 506 19.35 7.60 -35.62
CA ALA A 506 18.38 8.59 -36.05
C ALA A 506 18.64 8.98 -37.52
N GLU A 507 17.61 8.92 -38.37
CA GLU A 507 17.75 9.27 -39.79
C GLU A 507 17.14 10.65 -40.10
N THR A 508 17.95 11.47 -40.77
CA THR A 508 17.55 12.76 -41.32
C THR A 508 18.01 12.90 -42.77
N SER A 509 17.36 13.75 -43.56
CA SER A 509 17.90 14.21 -44.85
C SER A 509 18.55 15.59 -44.74
N ASP A 510 18.40 16.26 -43.59
CA ASP A 510 18.82 17.63 -43.38
C ASP A 510 20.23 17.66 -42.76
N LEU A 511 21.22 17.62 -43.64
CA LEU A 511 22.63 17.68 -43.27
C LEU A 511 22.99 19.02 -42.60
N GLY A 512 22.38 20.14 -43.01
CA GLY A 512 22.66 21.44 -42.41
C GLY A 512 22.26 21.49 -40.94
N SER A 513 21.07 20.95 -40.64
CA SER A 513 20.50 20.98 -39.28
C SER A 513 21.19 19.97 -38.37
N MET A 514 21.61 18.81 -38.93
CA MET A 514 22.45 17.82 -38.24
C MET A 514 23.77 18.41 -37.72
N LEU A 515 24.29 19.40 -38.43
CA LEU A 515 25.58 20.04 -38.16
C LEU A 515 25.42 21.38 -37.41
N GLY A 516 24.23 21.71 -36.91
CA GLY A 516 23.96 22.93 -36.14
C GLY A 516 23.98 24.23 -36.96
N ARG A 517 23.82 24.13 -38.28
CA ARG A 517 23.97 25.28 -39.21
C ARG A 517 22.66 25.85 -39.71
N THR A 518 21.54 25.13 -39.55
CA THR A 518 20.22 25.53 -40.07
C THR A 518 19.14 25.34 -39.00
N ALA A 519 17.89 25.09 -39.39
CA ALA A 519 16.73 25.03 -38.49
C ALA A 519 16.80 23.85 -37.49
N PRO A 520 15.90 23.78 -36.49
CA PRO A 520 15.84 22.63 -35.60
C PRO A 520 15.59 21.31 -36.35
N LEU A 521 16.38 20.29 -36.04
CA LEU A 521 16.33 18.96 -36.63
C LEU A 521 15.15 18.15 -36.09
N ALA A 522 14.26 17.67 -36.96
CA ALA A 522 13.22 16.73 -36.58
C ALA A 522 13.77 15.29 -36.62
N VAL A 523 13.69 14.56 -35.50
CA VAL A 523 14.19 13.18 -35.38
C VAL A 523 13.07 12.22 -34.98
N LEU A 524 12.79 11.23 -35.84
CA LEU A 524 11.91 10.12 -35.52
C LEU A 524 12.66 9.09 -34.67
N ILE A 525 12.09 8.76 -33.53
CA ILE A 525 12.55 7.70 -32.64
C ILE A 525 11.55 6.54 -32.77
N ASN A 526 11.91 5.55 -33.57
CA ASN A 526 11.08 4.38 -33.81
C ASN A 526 11.94 3.12 -33.91
N ASP A 527 11.39 1.97 -33.49
CA ASP A 527 12.01 0.66 -33.73
C ASP A 527 12.08 0.43 -35.26
N PRO A 528 13.29 0.28 -35.85
CA PRO A 528 13.42 0.02 -37.28
C PRO A 528 12.90 -1.38 -37.66
N LYS A 529 12.69 -2.28 -36.70
CA LYS A 529 12.18 -3.64 -36.94
C LYS A 529 10.65 -3.70 -36.89
N ASN A 530 9.96 -2.77 -36.23
CA ASN A 530 8.50 -2.73 -36.13
C ASN A 530 7.99 -1.29 -35.99
N ALA A 531 6.89 -0.93 -36.67
CA ALA A 531 6.24 0.39 -36.58
C ALA A 531 5.59 0.71 -35.20
N ASN A 532 5.99 0.00 -34.15
CA ASN A 532 5.37 0.04 -32.83
C ASN A 532 6.04 1.02 -31.86
N GLY A 533 7.13 1.70 -32.22
CA GLY A 533 7.84 2.63 -31.35
C GLY A 533 8.92 1.97 -30.48
N VAL A 534 9.52 2.73 -29.55
CA VAL A 534 10.50 2.22 -28.59
C VAL A 534 9.80 1.37 -27.54
N ALA A 535 10.14 0.09 -27.49
CA ALA A 535 9.65 -0.83 -26.47
C ALA A 535 10.43 -0.63 -25.16
N LEU A 536 9.74 -0.09 -24.15
CA LEU A 536 10.31 0.23 -22.85
C LEU A 536 9.76 -0.78 -21.82
N ASN A 537 10.61 -1.57 -21.18
CA ASN A 537 10.17 -2.68 -20.30
C ASN A 537 10.94 -2.70 -18.98
N GLY A 538 10.29 -3.21 -17.92
CA GLY A 538 10.94 -3.47 -16.63
C GLY A 538 11.26 -2.21 -15.83
N PHE A 539 10.39 -1.21 -15.88
CA PHE A 539 10.52 -0.01 -15.04
C PHE A 539 10.18 -0.38 -13.60
N ASN A 540 11.10 -0.17 -12.67
CA ASN A 540 10.81 -0.36 -11.25
C ASN A 540 10.33 0.97 -10.67
N LEU A 541 9.14 0.98 -10.07
CA LEU A 541 8.63 2.17 -9.38
C LEU A 541 8.30 1.80 -7.95
N THR A 542 9.10 2.25 -6.99
CA THR A 542 8.74 2.10 -5.58
C THR A 542 7.93 3.31 -5.14
N ILE A 543 6.71 3.07 -4.70
CA ILE A 543 5.82 4.08 -4.15
C ILE A 543 5.68 3.81 -2.67
N SER A 544 5.87 4.85 -1.86
CA SER A 544 5.89 4.71 -0.41
C SER A 544 4.97 5.71 0.27
N ASP A 545 4.40 5.28 1.40
CA ASP A 545 3.71 6.14 2.38
C ASP A 545 2.58 6.97 1.73
N LEU A 546 1.71 6.30 0.97
CA LEU A 546 0.62 6.95 0.27
C LEU A 546 -0.61 7.07 1.16
N GLN A 547 -1.14 8.29 1.22
CA GLN A 547 -2.48 8.49 1.76
C GLN A 547 -3.50 7.75 0.87
N LEU A 548 -4.16 6.73 1.42
CA LEU A 548 -5.17 5.95 0.71
C LEU A 548 -6.57 6.56 0.88
N ALA A 549 -7.31 6.71 -0.21
CA ALA A 549 -8.67 7.23 -0.20
C ALA A 549 -9.65 6.33 0.58
N THR A 550 -9.34 5.04 0.69
CA THR A 550 -10.16 4.01 1.35
C THR A 550 -10.00 3.98 2.88
N GLN A 551 -9.00 4.67 3.43
CA GLN A 551 -8.74 4.75 4.88
C GLN A 551 -9.55 5.88 5.53
N HIS A 552 -10.88 5.78 5.48
CA HIS A 552 -11.77 6.78 6.08
C HIS A 552 -11.74 6.68 7.62
N PHE A 553 -11.18 7.70 8.27
CA PHE A 553 -11.24 7.84 9.72
C PHE A 553 -12.53 8.55 10.15
N ALA A 554 -13.32 7.92 11.01
CA ALA A 554 -14.43 8.56 11.72
C ALA A 554 -14.24 8.32 13.21
N PRO A 555 -14.24 9.33 14.11
CA PRO A 555 -14.07 9.11 15.55
C PRO A 555 -15.31 8.44 16.16
N ASN A 556 -15.15 7.69 17.26
CA ASN A 556 -16.25 7.17 18.09
C ASN A 556 -16.57 8.12 19.27
N CYS A 557 -16.33 9.42 19.10
CA CYS A 557 -16.51 10.45 20.13
C CYS A 557 -17.65 11.40 19.77
N TYR A 558 -18.36 11.91 20.78
CA TYR A 558 -19.38 12.94 20.58
C TYR A 558 -18.77 14.29 20.19
N GLY A 559 -19.49 15.06 19.35
CA GLY A 559 -19.13 16.44 19.01
C GLY A 559 -17.93 16.55 18.05
N SER A 560 -17.10 17.57 18.25
CA SER A 560 -15.94 17.87 17.38
C SER A 560 -14.65 17.14 17.77
N LEU A 561 -14.70 16.25 18.77
CA LEU A 561 -13.53 15.52 19.24
C LEU A 561 -13.10 14.47 18.21
N LYS A 562 -11.83 14.53 17.79
CA LYS A 562 -11.19 13.47 16.98
C LYS A 562 -10.79 12.26 17.82
N PHE A 563 -10.63 12.45 19.13
CA PHE A 563 -10.31 11.40 20.09
C PHE A 563 -10.87 11.79 21.47
N CYS A 564 -11.32 10.80 22.21
CA CYS A 564 -11.83 10.78 23.57
C CYS A 564 -11.29 9.48 24.18
#